data_AF-A0A428KMC7-F1
#
_entry.id   AF-A0A428KMC7-F1
#
_cell.length_a   1.000
_cell.length_b   1.000
_cell.length_c   1.000
_cell.angle_alpha   90.00
_cell.angle_beta   90.00
_cell.angle_gamma   90.00
#
_symmetry.space_group_name_H-M   'P 1'
#
loop_
_entity.id
_entity.type
_entity.pdbx_description
1 polymer ?
#
loop_
_entity_poly.entity_id
_entity_poly.type
_entity_poly.pdbx_seq_one_letter_code
_entity_poly.pdbx_strand_id
1 'polypeptide(L)' 'MKWECIYLNPADDAQHLYQQLQAYFTYYHRRPHQALKGQTPATIYAQTPTSKPELICLMNPA' A
#
# COMPACT_ATOMS: atom_id res chain seq x y z
N MET A 1 -12.14 4.69 -4.21
CA MET A 1 -10.82 4.07 -4.41
C MET A 1 -10.53 2.91 -3.47
N LYS A 2 -10.30 3.06 -2.15
CA LYS A 2 -10.12 1.87 -1.25
C LYS A 2 -11.32 0.91 -1.32
N TRP A 3 -12.53 1.48 -1.35
CA TRP A 3 -13.79 0.77 -1.48
C TRP A 3 -13.95 0.04 -2.83
N GLU A 4 -13.69 0.73 -3.94
CA GLU A 4 -13.87 0.18 -5.30
C GLU A 4 -12.79 -0.85 -5.68
N CYS A 5 -11.55 -0.66 -5.25
CA CYS A 5 -10.42 -1.50 -5.69
C CYS A 5 -10.14 -2.70 -4.78
N ILE A 6 -10.52 -2.67 -3.50
CA ILE A 6 -10.19 -3.74 -2.54
C ILE A 6 -11.43 -4.46 -2.01
N TYR A 7 -12.54 -3.75 -1.76
CA TYR A 7 -13.74 -4.39 -1.19
C TYR A 7 -14.75 -4.88 -2.24
N LEU A 8 -14.87 -4.19 -3.38
CA LEU A 8 -15.82 -4.56 -4.44
C LEU A 8 -15.23 -5.48 -5.52
N ASN A 9 -13.92 -5.71 -5.51
CA ASN A 9 -13.21 -6.58 -6.44
C ASN A 9 -12.42 -7.63 -5.64
N PRO A 10 -13.06 -8.69 -5.15
CA PRO A 10 -12.35 -9.76 -4.45
C PRO A 10 -11.27 -10.35 -5.36
N ALA A 11 -10.10 -10.61 -4.80
CA ALA A 11 -9.02 -11.26 -5.55
C ALA A 11 -9.34 -12.74 -5.74
N ASP A 12 -9.10 -13.26 -6.94
CA ASP A 12 -9.29 -14.68 -7.27
C ASP A 12 -8.19 -15.54 -6.64
N ASP A 13 -6.98 -14.99 -6.51
CA ASP A 13 -5.83 -15.65 -5.90
C ASP A 13 -4.88 -14.63 -5.24
N ALA A 14 -3.80 -15.15 -4.63
CA ALA A 14 -2.81 -14.32 -3.95
C ALA A 14 -2.04 -13.39 -4.90
N GLN A 15 -1.80 -13.79 -6.15
CA GLN A 15 -1.11 -12.97 -7.14
C GLN A 15 -2.00 -11.79 -7.55
N HIS A 16 -3.27 -12.03 -7.81
CA HIS A 16 -4.27 -11.00 -8.10
C HIS A 16 -4.37 -10.01 -6.94
N LEU A 17 -4.39 -10.49 -5.68
CA LEU A 17 -4.37 -9.61 -4.51
C LEU A 17 -3.13 -8.72 -4.47
N TYR A 18 -1.95 -9.27 -4.72
CA TYR A 18 -0.71 -8.49 -4.78
C TYR A 18 -0.77 -7.38 -5.82
N GLN A 19 -1.29 -7.68 -7.01
CA GLN A 19 -1.45 -6.70 -8.09
C GLN A 19 -2.44 -5.59 -7.71
N GLN A 20 -3.59 -5.95 -7.13
CA GLN A 20 -4.58 -4.98 -6.66
C GLN A 20 -4.03 -4.05 -5.58
N LEU A 21 -3.31 -4.60 -4.59
CA LEU A 21 -2.66 -3.82 -3.54
C LEU A 21 -1.60 -2.89 -4.13
N GLN A 22 -0.75 -3.38 -5.03
CA GLN A 22 0.28 -2.57 -5.69
C GLN A 22 -0.33 -1.41 -6.47
N ALA A 23 -1.42 -1.65 -7.22
CA ALA A 23 -2.14 -0.61 -7.93
C ALA A 23 -2.73 0.43 -6.97
N TYR A 24 -3.39 -0.02 -5.90
CA TYR A 24 -3.97 0.86 -4.89
C TYR A 24 -2.92 1.76 -4.23
N PHE A 25 -1.81 1.19 -3.75
CA PHE A 25 -0.76 1.96 -3.09
C PHE A 25 -0.04 2.89 -4.07
N THR A 26 0.17 2.48 -5.32
CA THR A 26 0.75 3.36 -6.36
C THR A 26 -0.13 4.58 -6.57
N TYR A 27 -1.44 4.39 -6.70
CA TYR A 27 -2.39 5.49 -6.83
C TYR A 27 -2.40 6.39 -5.59
N TYR A 28 -2.48 5.79 -4.39
CA TYR A 28 -2.52 6.52 -3.12
C TYR A 28 -1.29 7.44 -2.93
N HIS A 29 -0.10 6.95 -3.25
CA HIS A 29 1.15 7.68 -3.10
C HIS A 29 1.33 8.82 -4.11
N ARG A 30 0.64 8.79 -5.26
CA ARG A 30 0.70 9.85 -6.29
C ARG A 30 -0.36 10.92 -6.11
N ARG A 31 -1.37 10.67 -5.28
CA ARG A 31 -2.49 11.59 -5.08
C ARG A 31 -2.13 12.71 -4.09
N PRO A 32 -2.50 13.98 -4.36
CA PRO A 32 -2.52 15.04 -3.35
C PRO A 32 -3.48 14.73 -2.19
N HIS A 33 -3.06 15.00 -0.96
CA HIS A 33 -3.92 14.86 0.22
C HIS A 33 -4.09 16.19 0.95
N GLN A 34 -5.32 16.48 1.38
CA GLN A 34 -5.65 17.70 2.12
C GLN A 34 -4.86 17.79 3.44
N ALA A 35 -4.72 16.68 4.16
CA ALA A 35 -3.91 16.60 5.39
C ALA A 35 -2.42 16.88 5.14
N LEU A 36 -1.93 16.69 3.91
CA LEU A 36 -0.57 16.97 3.48
C LEU A 36 -0.44 18.31 2.77
N LYS A 37 -1.39 19.24 2.97
CA LYS A 37 -1.42 20.56 2.33
C LYS A 37 -1.35 20.48 0.80
N GLY A 38 -1.99 19.47 0.21
CA GLY A 38 -1.98 19.24 -1.24
C GLY A 38 -0.72 18.54 -1.77
N GLN A 39 0.21 18.15 -0.90
CA GLN A 39 1.36 17.32 -1.31
C GLN A 39 0.98 15.84 -1.39
N THR A 40 1.84 15.05 -2.03
CA THR A 40 1.66 13.61 -2.17
C THR A 40 2.43 12.84 -1.10
N PRO A 41 1.98 11.65 -0.69
CA PRO A 41 2.73 10.83 0.25
C PRO A 41 4.10 10.43 -0.32
N ALA A 42 4.22 10.22 -1.64
CA ALA A 42 5.51 9.98 -2.28
C ALA A 42 6.48 11.16 -2.04
N THR A 43 6.02 12.40 -2.10
CA THR A 43 6.86 13.58 -1.85
C THR A 43 7.29 13.67 -0.39
N ILE A 44 6.39 13.40 0.55
CA ILE A 44 6.63 13.55 2.00
C ILE A 44 7.46 12.39 2.57
N TYR A 45 7.22 11.16 2.09
CA TYR A 45 7.80 9.93 2.64
C TYR A 45 8.84 9.27 1.72
N ALA A 46 9.28 9.93 0.63
CA ALA A 46 10.40 9.44 -0.19
C ALA A 46 11.68 9.17 0.61
N GLN A 47 11.78 9.75 1.82
CA GLN A 47 12.89 9.58 2.74
C GLN A 47 12.41 8.87 4.01
N THR A 48 12.16 7.56 3.94
CA THR A 48 12.38 6.73 5.12
C THR A 48 13.01 5.40 4.70
N PRO A 49 14.34 5.27 4.83
CA PRO A 49 15.05 4.04 4.54
C PRO A 49 14.98 3.04 5.71
N THR A 50 15.15 1.76 5.38
CA THR A 50 15.39 0.61 6.27
C THR A 50 14.24 0.08 7.14
N SER A 51 13.11 -0.27 6.54
CA SER A 51 12.38 -1.43 7.11
C SER A 51 13.20 -2.69 6.81
N LYS A 52 13.91 -3.24 7.80
CA LYS A 52 14.47 -4.60 7.69
C LYS A 52 13.28 -5.56 7.45
N PRO A 53 13.18 -6.24 6.30
CA PRO A 53 12.02 -7.08 5.98
C PRO A 53 11.84 -8.28 6.93
N GLU A 54 12.87 -8.63 7.71
CA GLU A 54 12.94 -9.90 8.43
C GLU A 54 11.93 -10.08 9.58
N LEU A 55 11.26 -9.03 10.05
CA LEU A 55 10.46 -9.12 11.27
C LEU A 55 8.95 -9.24 11.07
N ILE A 56 8.43 -9.24 9.84
CA ILE A 56 6.97 -9.32 9.64
C ILE A 56 6.49 -10.78 9.54
N CYS A 57 7.32 -11.71 9.06
CA CYS A 57 6.91 -13.10 8.83
C CYS A 57 7.33 -14.11 9.92
N LEU A 58 8.05 -13.70 10.97
CA LEU A 58 8.64 -14.64 11.96
C LEU A 58 7.87 -14.77 13.28
N MET A 59 6.66 -14.24 13.41
CA MET A 59 5.81 -14.55 14.56
C MET A 59 4.81 -15.65 14.20
N ASN A 60 5.23 -16.86 14.55
CA ASN A 60 4.48 -18.12 14.77
C ASN A 60 4.55 -19.16 13.63
N PRO A 61 5.39 -20.19 13.81
CA PRO A 61 4.94 -21.57 13.75
C PRO A 61 4.69 -22.13 15.16
N ALA A 62 3.71 -23.03 15.21
CA ALA A 62 3.11 -23.74 16.35
C ALA A 62 4.05 -24.17 17.50
#